data_AF-X1S176-F1
#
_entry.id   AF-X1S176-F1
#
_cell.length_a   1.000
_cell.length_b   1.000
_cell.length_c   1.000
_cell.angle_alpha   90.00
_cell.angle_beta   90.00
_cell.angle_gamma   90.00
#
_symmetry.space_group_name_H-M   'P 1'
#
loop_
_entity.id
_entity.type
_entity.pdbx_description
1 polymer ?
#
loop_
_entity_poly.entity_id
_entity_poly.type
_entity_poly.pdbx_seq_one_letter_code
_entity_poly.pdbx_strand_id
1 'polypeptide(L)'
;MAWLPGYAYRQKIPIKRVDGAVSLYQMKLNVHKGAGVSSGNDCYLKDHALSWTGTVPNDIRFTKADGTTQLDYWIEDSDANDGVVWVEFDPIET
;
A
#
# COMPACT_ATOMS: atom_id res chain seq x y z
N MET A 1 -10.71 14.65 3.64
CA MET A 1 -9.74 13.67 3.10
C MET A 1 -9.24 14.20 1.78
N ALA A 2 -8.00 14.69 1.77
CA ALA A 2 -7.36 15.19 0.57
C ALA A 2 -6.89 14.02 -0.32
N TRP A 3 -6.57 14.31 -1.57
CA TRP A 3 -5.96 13.37 -2.51
C TRP A 3 -4.49 13.75 -2.68
N LEU A 4 -3.62 12.76 -2.83
CA LEU A 4 -2.24 13.02 -3.21
C LEU A 4 -2.22 13.64 -4.62
N PRO A 5 -1.64 14.83 -4.81
CA PRO A 5 -1.61 15.48 -6.13
C PRO A 5 -0.97 14.58 -7.19
N GLY A 6 -1.58 14.53 -8.38
CA GLY A 6 -1.12 13.68 -9.49
C GLY A 6 -1.71 12.26 -9.51
N TYR A 7 -2.49 11.86 -8.49
CA TYR A 7 -3.15 10.55 -8.43
C TYR A 7 -4.66 10.68 -8.63
N ALA A 8 -5.20 9.91 -9.57
CA ALA A 8 -6.62 9.91 -9.93
C ALA A 8 -7.39 8.71 -9.36
N TYR A 9 -6.69 7.74 -8.76
CA TYR A 9 -7.28 6.59 -8.09
C TYR A 9 -6.74 6.42 -6.66
N ARG A 10 -7.59 5.98 -5.73
CA ARG A 10 -7.18 5.55 -4.39
C ARG A 10 -7.96 4.33 -3.96
N GLN A 11 -7.28 3.41 -3.30
CA GLN A 11 -7.89 2.24 -2.66
C GLN A 11 -7.61 2.28 -1.16
N LYS A 12 -8.66 2.12 -0.35
CA LYS A 12 -8.52 2.06 1.11
C LYS A 12 -8.38 0.61 1.53
N ILE A 13 -7.34 0.31 2.31
CA ILE A 13 -7.16 -0.99 2.96
C ILE A 13 -7.26 -0.83 4.49
N PRO A 14 -8.22 -1.51 5.15
CA PRO A 14 -8.28 -1.51 6.60
C PRO A 14 -7.19 -2.42 7.16
N ILE A 15 -6.25 -1.84 7.89
CA ILE A 15 -5.18 -2.57 8.55
C ILE A 15 -5.67 -2.98 9.93
N LYS A 16 -5.69 -4.28 10.20
CA LYS A 16 -5.89 -4.80 11.55
C LYS A 16 -4.53 -5.13 12.16
N ARG A 17 -4.19 -4.43 13.23
CA ARG A 17 -2.98 -4.65 14.02
C ARG A 17 -3.25 -5.65 15.14
N VAL A 18 -2.22 -6.35 15.60
CA VAL A 18 -2.21 -7.12 16.85
C VAL A 18 -1.94 -6.18 18.02
N ASP A 19 -2.72 -6.22 19.08
CA ASP A 19 -2.59 -5.32 20.24
C ASP A 19 -1.18 -5.34 20.86
N GLY A 20 -0.64 -4.16 21.22
CA GLY A 20 0.66 -3.98 21.88
C GLY A 20 1.46 -2.78 21.36
N ALA A 21 2.44 -2.26 22.09
CA ALA A 21 3.36 -1.23 21.59
C ALA A 21 4.35 -1.86 20.59
N VAL A 22 4.50 -1.28 19.40
CA VAL A 22 5.43 -1.77 18.38
C VAL A 22 6.01 -0.55 17.69
N SER A 23 7.33 -0.35 17.82
CA SER A 23 8.10 0.61 17.03
C SER A 23 8.53 -0.05 15.72
N LEU A 24 8.67 0.74 14.64
CA LEU A 24 9.18 0.29 13.33
C LEU A 24 8.42 -0.92 12.74
N TYR A 25 7.10 -0.92 12.90
CA TYR A 25 6.26 -2.00 12.40
C TYR A 25 6.10 -1.87 10.88
N GLN A 26 6.57 -2.88 10.16
CA GLN A 26 6.27 -3.04 8.74
C GLN A 26 5.13 -4.03 8.55
N MET A 27 4.24 -3.75 7.61
CA MET A 27 3.16 -4.65 7.22
C MET A 27 3.32 -5.07 5.77
N LYS A 28 3.25 -6.38 5.54
CA LYS A 28 3.21 -6.97 4.20
C LYS A 28 1.83 -6.82 3.59
N LEU A 29 1.78 -6.27 2.38
CA LEU A 29 0.62 -6.17 1.51
C LEU A 29 0.91 -6.94 0.21
N ASN A 30 -0.05 -7.75 -0.21
CA ASN A 30 -0.11 -8.25 -1.57
C ASN A 30 -0.91 -7.23 -2.35
N VAL A 31 -0.28 -6.58 -3.31
CA VAL A 31 -0.96 -5.68 -4.22
C VAL A 31 -1.25 -6.48 -5.49
N HIS A 32 -2.37 -6.17 -6.14
CA HIS A 32 -2.82 -6.81 -7.35
C HIS A 32 -3.22 -5.70 -8.31
N LYS A 33 -2.66 -5.73 -9.51
CA LYS A 33 -3.04 -4.78 -10.56
C LYS A 33 -4.54 -4.92 -10.89
N GLY A 34 -5.03 -6.15 -10.97
CA GLY A 34 -6.38 -6.46 -11.43
C GLY A 34 -7.52 -6.08 -10.48
N ALA A 35 -8.72 -6.49 -10.86
CA ALA A 35 -9.92 -6.35 -10.04
C ALA A 35 -10.07 -7.51 -9.03
N GLY A 36 -10.63 -7.18 -7.86
CA GLY A 36 -10.89 -8.13 -6.78
C GLY A 36 -11.43 -7.42 -5.54
N VAL A 37 -11.53 -8.14 -4.43
CA VAL A 37 -11.97 -7.59 -3.15
C VAL A 37 -10.75 -7.39 -2.27
N SER A 38 -10.45 -6.14 -1.92
CA SER A 38 -9.36 -5.85 -0.97
C SER A 38 -9.79 -6.17 0.45
N SER A 39 -9.03 -7.03 1.11
CA SER A 39 -9.27 -7.45 2.49
C SER A 39 -8.01 -8.04 3.10
N GLY A 40 -7.81 -7.84 4.40
CA GLY A 40 -6.60 -8.30 5.07
C GLY A 40 -5.36 -7.65 4.46
N ASN A 41 -4.50 -8.47 3.86
CA ASN A 41 -3.26 -8.01 3.24
C ASN A 41 -3.40 -7.81 1.72
N ASP A 42 -4.52 -8.21 1.10
CA ASP A 42 -4.71 -8.14 -0.34
C ASP A 42 -5.33 -6.79 -0.75
N CYS A 43 -4.70 -6.10 -1.70
CA CYS A 43 -5.09 -4.81 -2.24
C CYS A 43 -5.24 -4.90 -3.76
N TYR A 44 -6.44 -4.62 -4.29
CA TYR A 44 -6.74 -4.71 -5.72
C TYR A 44 -6.91 -3.31 -6.29
N LEU A 45 -6.10 -2.98 -7.31
CA LEU A 45 -6.04 -1.66 -7.92
C LEU A 45 -7.01 -1.49 -9.10
N LYS A 46 -7.76 -2.54 -9.46
CA LYS A 46 -8.81 -2.50 -10.48
C LYS A 46 -8.32 -1.92 -11.82
N ASP A 47 -7.14 -2.35 -12.23
CA ASP A 47 -6.46 -1.99 -13.47
C ASP A 47 -6.12 -0.49 -13.60
N HIS A 48 -6.06 0.24 -12.49
CA HIS A 48 -5.65 1.64 -12.46
C HIS A 48 -4.13 1.86 -12.40
N ALA A 49 -3.34 0.79 -12.24
CA ALA A 49 -1.88 0.86 -12.31
C ALA A 49 -1.37 0.66 -13.75
N LEU A 50 -0.51 1.56 -14.20
CA LEU A 50 0.06 1.65 -15.55
C LEU A 50 1.08 0.52 -15.81
N SER A 51 2.00 0.24 -14.87
CA SER A 51 3.02 -0.79 -15.04
C SER A 51 3.44 -1.41 -13.72
N TRP A 52 3.46 -2.74 -13.70
CA TRP A 52 3.96 -3.56 -12.60
C TRP A 52 5.23 -4.32 -12.94
N THR A 53 5.60 -4.34 -14.23
CA THR A 53 6.80 -5.02 -14.71
C THR A 53 8.04 -4.20 -14.39
N GLY A 54 8.91 -4.71 -13.50
CA GLY A 54 10.19 -4.09 -13.12
C GLY A 54 10.47 -4.26 -11.62
N THR A 55 11.42 -3.49 -11.09
CA THR A 55 11.78 -3.47 -9.65
C THR A 55 10.89 -2.57 -8.80
N VAL A 56 9.99 -1.77 -9.40
CA VAL A 56 9.12 -0.83 -8.66
C VAL A 56 7.87 -0.49 -9.47
N PRO A 57 6.64 -0.66 -8.95
CA PRO A 57 5.50 0.11 -9.42
C PRO A 57 5.75 1.60 -9.19
N ASN A 58 6.12 2.31 -10.25
CA ASN A 58 6.48 3.72 -10.19
C ASN A 58 5.29 4.64 -9.85
N ASP A 59 4.06 4.13 -10.02
CA ASP A 59 2.79 4.86 -9.96
C ASP A 59 1.91 4.48 -8.75
N ILE A 60 2.48 3.82 -7.73
CA ILE A 60 1.79 3.56 -6.46
C ILE A 60 2.43 4.37 -5.34
N ARG A 61 1.60 4.96 -4.47
CA ARG A 61 2.03 5.58 -3.22
C ARG A 61 1.13 5.11 -2.09
N PHE A 62 1.72 4.93 -0.92
CA PHE A 62 1.03 4.63 0.31
C PHE A 62 0.94 5.90 1.14
N THR A 63 -0.24 6.19 1.68
CA THR A 63 -0.45 7.35 2.54
C THR A 63 -1.15 6.95 3.82
N LYS A 64 -1.00 7.78 4.86
CA LYS A 64 -1.86 7.73 6.04
C LYS A 64 -3.32 7.99 5.69
N ALA A 65 -4.19 7.81 6.69
CA ALA A 65 -5.63 8.04 6.55
C ALA A 65 -6.01 9.49 6.17
N ASP A 66 -5.09 10.46 6.29
CA ASP A 66 -5.31 11.84 5.82
C ASP A 66 -5.36 11.96 4.28
N GLY A 67 -4.79 10.98 3.56
CA GLY A 67 -4.72 10.89 2.11
C GLY A 67 -3.57 11.66 1.46
N THR A 68 -2.66 12.24 2.25
CA THR A 68 -1.55 13.09 1.74
C THR A 68 -0.20 12.80 2.37
N THR A 69 -0.16 12.34 3.62
CA THR A 69 1.11 12.01 4.28
C THR A 69 1.59 10.66 3.77
N GLN A 70 2.67 10.66 3.00
CA GLN A 70 3.26 9.45 2.44
C GLN A 70 3.88 8.58 3.53
N LEU A 71 3.79 7.26 3.34
CA LEU A 71 4.43 6.25 4.16
C LEU A 71 5.60 5.64 3.37
N ASP A 72 6.67 5.33 4.09
CA ASP A 72 7.80 4.62 3.50
C ASP A 72 7.41 3.17 3.19
N TYR A 73 7.95 2.64 2.10
CA TYR A 73 7.67 1.27 1.67
C TYR A 73 8.82 0.72 0.83
N TRP A 74 8.90 -0.60 0.75
CA TRP A 74 9.79 -1.30 -0.16
C TRP A 74 9.05 -2.49 -0.80
N ILE A 75 9.45 -2.85 -2.02
CA ILE A 75 8.86 -3.98 -2.75
C ILE A 75 9.78 -5.18 -2.58
N GLU A 76 9.22 -6.27 -2.05
CA GLU A 76 9.89 -7.55 -1.87
C GLU A 76 9.97 -8.34 -3.17
N ASP A 77 8.86 -8.38 -3.90
CA ASP A 77 8.75 -9.09 -5.17
C ASP A 77 7.66 -8.45 -6.03
N SER A 78 7.78 -8.55 -7.35
CA SER A 78 6.75 -8.11 -8.28
C SER A 78 6.88 -8.75 -9.65
N ASP A 79 5.75 -9.08 -10.25
CA ASP A 79 5.63 -9.51 -11.64
C ASP A 79 4.70 -8.56 -12.43
N ALA A 80 4.15 -9.01 -13.56
CA ALA A 80 3.29 -8.19 -14.40
C ALA A 80 1.91 -7.83 -13.77
N ASN A 81 1.46 -8.60 -12.78
CA ASN A 81 0.10 -8.56 -12.21
C ASN A 81 0.09 -8.51 -10.68
N ASP A 82 1.05 -9.17 -10.04
CA ASP A 82 1.15 -9.48 -8.61
C ASP A 82 2.46 -8.93 -7.99
N GLY A 83 2.41 -8.55 -6.70
CA GLY A 83 3.52 -7.83 -6.07
C GLY A 83 3.37 -7.70 -4.56
N VAL A 84 4.49 -7.90 -3.87
CA VAL A 84 4.58 -7.93 -2.43
C VAL A 84 5.27 -6.65 -1.96
N VAL A 85 4.57 -5.87 -1.15
CA VAL A 85 5.04 -4.58 -0.65
C VAL A 85 5.03 -4.58 0.86
N TRP A 86 6.10 -4.09 1.47
CA TRP A 86 6.17 -3.84 2.89
C TRP A 86 6.05 -2.35 3.13
N VAL A 87 5.05 -1.94 3.91
CA VAL A 87 4.79 -0.54 4.25
C VAL A 87 5.18 -0.31 5.71
N GLU A 88 6.00 0.70 5.94
CA GLU A 88 6.43 1.15 7.26
C GLU A 88 5.41 2.13 7.84
N PHE A 89 5.11 1.95 9.12
CA PHE A 89 4.22 2.83 9.87
C PHE A 89 5.00 3.54 10.97
N ASP A 90 4.71 4.82 11.15
CA ASP A 90 5.22 5.59 12.27
C ASP A 90 4.99 4.83 13.59
N PRO A 91 5.96 4.88 14.52
CA PRO A 91 5.75 4.42 15.88
C PRO A 91 4.50 5.09 16.45
N ILE A 92 3.60 4.28 17.00
CA ILE A 92 2.49 4.82 17.80
C ILE A 92 3.05 5.01 19.20
N GLU A 93 3.42 6.25 19.51
CA GLU A 93 3.68 6.67 20.89
C GLU A 93 2.35 6.53 21.67
N THR A 94 2.42 5.90 22.84
CA THR A 94 1.31 5.72 23.79
C THR A 94 0.72 7.03 24.27
#